data_AF-A0A2V6AGJ0-F1
#
_entry.id   AF-A0A2V6AGJ0-F1
#
_cell.length_a   1.000
_cell.length_b   1.000
_cell.length_c   1.000
_cell.angle_alpha   90.00
_cell.angle_beta   90.00
_cell.angle_gamma   90.00
#
_symmetry.space_group_name_H-M   'P 1'
#
loop_
_entity.id
_entity.type
_entity.pdbx_description
1 polymer ?
#
loop_
_entity_poly.entity_id
_entity_poly.type
_entity_poly.pdbx_seq_one_letter_code
_entity_poly.pdbx_strand_id
1 'polypeptide(L)' 'MKTIAVSEKAYTRLASWKAGRDDTFSAVIERLIPPKGTLAAALEAAASLPELPAREFESLEKAVNATRRKLRPAWK' A
#
# COMPACT_ATOMS: atom_id res chain seq x y z
N MET A 1 12.38 12.95 16.54
CA MET A 1 11.58 13.24 15.33
C MET A 1 12.50 13.29 14.13
N LYS A 2 12.08 12.74 12.98
CA LYS A 2 12.79 12.86 11.70
C LYS A 2 11.89 13.57 10.70
N THR A 3 12.43 14.53 9.96
CA THR A 3 11.68 15.29 8.96
C THR A 3 11.73 14.56 7.61
N ILE A 4 10.57 14.33 7.02
CA ILE A 4 10.45 13.79 5.67
C ILE A 4 9.77 14.83 4.78
N ALA A 5 10.38 15.11 3.63
CA ALA A 5 9.77 15.95 2.62
C ALA A 5 8.73 15.12 1.86
N VAL A 6 7.48 15.60 1.84
CA VAL A 6 6.38 15.00 1.08
C VAL A 6 5.87 16.03 0.08
N SER A 7 5.44 15.57 -1.09
CA SER A 7 4.75 16.45 -2.04
C SER A 7 3.39 16.87 -1.50
N GLU A 8 2.88 18.03 -1.92
CA GLU A 8 1.55 18.53 -1.52
C GLU A 8 0.45 17.49 -1.73
N LYS A 9 0.46 16.79 -2.87
CA LYS A 9 -0.51 15.72 -3.14
C LYS A 9 -0.40 14.54 -2.16
N ALA A 10 0.82 14.18 -1.77
CA ALA A 10 1.05 13.12 -0.79
C ALA A 10 0.60 13.58 0.61
N TYR A 11 0.82 14.85 0.95
CA TYR A 11 0.35 15.45 2.19
C TYR A 11 -1.18 15.43 2.30
N THR A 12 -1.91 15.91 1.28
CA THR A 12 -3.38 15.90 1.27
C THR A 12 -3.94 14.48 1.40
N ARG A 13 -3.31 13.51 0.72
CA ARG A 13 -3.68 12.09 0.86
C ARG A 13 -3.47 11.64 2.30
N LEU A 14 -2.29 11.81 2.87
CA LEU A 14 -2.02 11.42 4.26
C LEU A 14 -2.97 12.10 5.26
N ALA A 15 -3.35 13.35 5.01
CA ALA A 15 -4.30 14.08 5.85
C ALA A 15 -5.71 13.47 5.83
N SER A 16 -6.18 12.94 4.69
CA SER A 16 -7.50 12.31 4.60
C SER A 16 -7.60 10.98 5.36
N TRP A 17 -6.47 10.36 5.71
CA TRP A 17 -6.43 9.10 6.45
C TRP A 17 -6.37 9.26 7.97
N LYS A 18 -6.24 10.50 8.48
CA LYS A 18 -6.29 10.76 9.92
C LYS A 18 -7.69 10.49 10.45
N ALA A 19 -7.77 9.64 11.48
CA ALA A 19 -9.06 9.32 12.12
C ALA A 19 -9.54 10.40 13.11
N GLY A 20 -8.67 11.34 13.48
CA GLY A 20 -8.99 12.41 14.42
C GLY A 20 -7.88 13.47 14.49
N ARG A 21 -8.13 14.53 15.29
CA ARG A 21 -7.21 15.67 15.45
C ARG A 21 -5.89 15.29 16.14
N ASP A 22 -5.93 14.30 17.02
CA ASP A 22 -4.77 13.81 17.77
C ASP A 22 -4.01 12.70 17.02
N ASP A 23 -4.49 12.28 15.85
CA ASP A 23 -3.85 11.24 15.06
C ASP A 23 -2.60 11.81 14.36
N THR A 24 -1.46 11.14 14.56
CA THR A 24 -0.18 11.59 14.03
C THR A 24 0.05 11.01 12.64
N PHE A 25 0.78 11.74 11.79
CA PHE A 25 1.15 11.21 10.47
C PHE A 25 2.02 9.95 10.58
N SER A 26 2.81 9.82 11.65
CA SER A 26 3.57 8.60 11.93
C SER A 26 2.65 7.40 12.18
N ALA A 27 1.60 7.55 12.99
CA ALA A 27 0.63 6.47 13.24
C ALA A 27 -0.13 6.07 11.97
N VAL A 28 -0.49 7.04 11.13
CA VAL A 28 -1.08 6.79 9.82
C VAL A 28 -0.12 6.00 8.91
N ILE A 29 1.16 6.38 8.89
CA ILE A 29 2.20 5.69 8.11
C ILE A 29 2.43 4.27 8.63
N GLU A 30 2.55 4.06 9.94
CA GLU A 30 2.77 2.73 10.53
C GLU A 30 1.60 1.77 10.30
N ARG A 31 0.36 2.31 10.26
CA ARG A 31 -0.84 1.52 9.97
C ARG A 31 -0.97 1.16 8.48
N LEU A 32 -0.60 2.07 7.58
CA LEU A 32 -0.85 1.90 6.14
C LEU A 32 0.36 1.36 5.36
N ILE A 33 1.57 1.64 5.84
CA ILE A 33 2.81 1.26 5.18
C ILE A 33 3.44 0.13 5.98
N PRO A 34 3.30 -1.13 5.51
CA PRO A 34 3.94 -2.23 6.19
C PRO A 34 5.46 -2.10 6.17
N PRO A 35 6.16 -2.69 7.15
CA PRO A 35 7.61 -2.69 7.19
C PRO A 35 8.16 -3.27 5.89
N LYS A 36 9.05 -2.50 5.25
CA LYS A 36 9.59 -2.77 3.92
C LYS A 36 10.09 -4.22 3.83
N GLY A 37 9.45 -5.04 2.99
CA GLY A 37 9.92 -6.38 2.65
C GLY A 37 9.44 -7.53 3.55
N THR A 38 8.47 -7.33 4.45
CA THR A 38 7.95 -8.46 5.22
C THR A 38 6.84 -9.20 4.47
N LEU A 39 7.09 -10.47 4.15
CA LEU A 39 6.14 -11.41 3.53
C LEU A 39 4.80 -11.44 4.28
N ALA A 40 4.85 -11.30 5.62
CA ALA A 40 3.69 -11.27 6.50
C ALA A 40 2.68 -10.17 6.13
N ALA A 41 3.13 -8.96 5.81
CA ALA A 41 2.24 -7.88 5.43
C ALA A 41 1.59 -8.08 4.06
N ALA A 42 2.30 -8.71 3.13
CA ALA A 42 1.73 -9.09 1.85
C ALA A 42 0.67 -10.19 2.02
N LEU A 43 0.89 -11.13 2.95
CA LEU A 43 -0.02 -12.22 3.26
C LEU A 43 -1.27 -11.75 4.02
N GLU A 44 -1.15 -10.83 4.97
CA GLU A 44 -2.30 -10.22 5.64
C GLU A 44 -3.17 -9.42 4.67
N ALA A 45 -2.55 -8.63 3.79
CA ALA A 45 -3.27 -7.92 2.75
C ALA A 45 -4.02 -8.91 1.82
N ALA A 46 -3.36 -10.00 1.41
CA ALA A 46 -3.97 -11.04 0.59
C ALA A 46 -5.15 -11.72 1.30
N ALA A 47 -5.07 -11.94 2.61
CA ALA A 47 -6.13 -12.55 3.40
C ALA A 47 -7.41 -11.69 3.52
N SER A 48 -7.29 -10.37 3.33
CA SER A 48 -8.43 -9.44 3.37
C SER A 48 -9.12 -9.21 2.01
N LEU A 49 -8.62 -9.84 0.94
CA LEU A 49 -9.19 -9.67 -0.39
C LEU A 49 -10.49 -10.50 -0.52
N PRO A 50 -11.52 -9.96 -1.18
CA PRO A 50 -12.74 -10.70 -1.46
C PRO A 50 -12.44 -11.89 -2.37
N GLU A 51 -13.14 -13.02 -2.15
CA GLU A 51 -13.06 -14.16 -3.05
C GLU A 51 -13.60 -13.77 -4.43
N LEU A 52 -12.73 -13.80 -5.43
CA LEU A 52 -13.09 -13.48 -6.81
C LEU A 52 -13.56 -14.75 -7.54
N PRO A 53 -14.64 -14.68 -8.34
CA PRO A 53 -15.00 -15.76 -9.23
C PRO A 53 -13.90 -16.00 -10.27
N ALA A 54 -13.71 -17.25 -10.70
CA ALA A 54 -12.56 -17.69 -11.51
C ALA A 54 -12.27 -16.81 -12.76
N ARG A 55 -13.32 -16.27 -13.41
CA ARG A 55 -13.17 -15.38 -14.58
C ARG A 55 -12.54 -14.01 -14.25
N GLU A 56 -12.80 -13.50 -13.05
CA GLU A 56 -12.25 -12.23 -12.58
C GLU A 56 -10.82 -12.42 -12.07
N PHE A 57 -10.51 -13.61 -11.53
CA PHE A 57 -9.15 -13.99 -11.15
C PHE A 57 -8.19 -14.00 -12.33
N GLU A 58 -8.56 -14.60 -13.47
CA GLU A 58 -7.71 -14.59 -14.68
C GLU A 58 -7.42 -13.17 -15.19
N SER A 59 -8.43 -12.28 -15.14
CA SER A 59 -8.24 -10.88 -15.52
C SER A 59 -7.33 -10.14 -14.55
N LEU A 60 -7.47 -10.38 -13.25
CA LEU A 60 -6.60 -9.83 -12.21
C LEU A 60 -5.17 -10.33 -12.37
N GLU A 61 -4.97 -11.64 -12.54
CA GLU A 61 -3.66 -12.27 -12.74
C GLU A 61 -2.96 -11.69 -13.97
N LYS A 62 -3.69 -11.52 -15.08
CA LYS A 62 -3.16 -10.91 -16.30
C LYS A 62 -2.76 -9.45 -16.08
N ALA A 63 -3.55 -8.68 -15.34
CA ALA A 63 -3.25 -7.29 -14.99
C ALA A 63 -2.04 -7.17 -14.05
N VAL A 64 -1.93 -8.04 -13.05
CA VAL A 64 -0.80 -8.08 -12.10
C VAL A 64 0.49 -8.44 -12.83
N ASN A 65 0.47 -9.49 -13.67
CA ASN A 65 1.64 -9.92 -14.43
C ASN A 65 2.09 -8.86 -15.45
N ALA A 66 1.16 -8.16 -16.11
CA ALA A 66 1.47 -7.04 -16.99
C ALA A 66 2.10 -5.86 -16.23
N THR A 67 1.67 -5.63 -14.99
CA THR A 67 2.18 -4.55 -14.12
C THR A 67 3.54 -4.89 -13.53
N ARG A 68 3.78 -6.16 -13.14
CA ARG A 68 5.07 -6.67 -12.66
C ARG A 68 6.20 -6.42 -13.66
N ARG A 69 5.93 -6.56 -14.96
CA ARG A 69 6.89 -6.27 -16.03
C ARG A 69 7.28 -4.79 -16.14
N LYS A 70 6.43 -3.88 -15.66
CA LYS A 70 6.62 -2.43 -15.72
C LYS A 70 7.24 -1.84 -14.46
N LEU A 71 7.12 -2.55 -13.33
CA LEU A 71 7.72 -2.15 -12.07
C LEU A 71 9.25 -2.36 -12.15
N ARG A 72 10.01 -1.27 -11.98
CA ARG A 72 11.46 -1.36 -11.78
C ARG A 72 11.73 -2.18 -10.52
N PRO A 73 12.89 -2.88 -10.43
CA PRO A 73 13.25 -3.59 -9.21
C PRO A 73 13.12 -2.64 -8.03
N ALA A 74 12.35 -3.06 -7.02
CA ALA A 74 11.96 -2.20 -5.92
C ALA A 74 13.17 -1.67 -5.13
N TRP A 75 14.32 -2.35 -5.23
CA TRP A 75 15.55 -2.06 -4.51
C TRP A 75 16.71 -2.00 -5.52
N LYS A 76 17.31 -0.82 -5.64
CA LYS A 76 18.61 -0.56 -6.25
C LYS A 76 19.41 0.28 -5.26
#